data_AF-A0A833IR65-F1
#
_entry.id   AF-A0A833IR65-F1
#
_cell.length_a   1.000
_cell.length_b   1.000
_cell.length_c   1.000
_cell.angle_alpha   90.00
_cell.angle_beta   90.00
_cell.angle_gamma   90.00
#
_symmetry.space_group_name_H-M   'P 1'
#
loop_
_entity.id
_entity.type
_entity.pdbx_description
1 polymer ?
#
loop_
_entity_poly.entity_id
_entity_poly.type
_entity_poly.pdbx_seq_one_letter_code
_entity_poly.pdbx_strand_id
1 'polypeptide(L)' 'MGFGGMSIWSLLLILVIVLLLFGTKKLRNLGGDLGSAVKGFKQAVNEGEAEGKADPARLNKAEGQAGEQKTADKEHHGS' A
#
# COMPACT_ATOMS: atom_id res chain seq x y z
N MET A 1 20.95 -1.19 27.37
CA MET A 1 21.31 -1.91 26.13
C MET A 1 20.17 -1.77 25.14
N GLY A 2 19.97 -0.57 24.59
CA GLY A 2 18.88 -0.30 23.65
C GLY A 2 19.22 -0.79 22.25
N PHE A 3 18.19 -0.95 21.41
CA PHE A 3 18.21 -1.34 20.00
C PHE A 3 19.11 -0.52 19.05
N GLY A 4 19.99 0.36 19.55
CA GLY A 4 20.92 1.19 18.77
C GLY A 4 22.05 0.42 18.06
N GLY A 5 22.13 -0.91 18.23
CA GLY A 5 22.99 -1.81 17.46
C GLY A 5 22.27 -2.58 16.36
N MET A 6 20.94 -2.40 16.20
CA MET A 6 20.18 -3.06 15.14
C MET A 6 20.43 -2.29 13.84
N SER A 7 21.59 -2.55 13.25
CA SER A 7 22.03 -1.91 12.01
C SER A 7 20.95 -2.10 10.94
N ILE A 8 20.62 -1.03 10.22
CA ILE A 8 19.68 -1.04 9.09
C ILE A 8 20.06 -2.13 8.08
N TRP A 9 21.35 -2.44 7.97
CA TRP A 9 21.89 -3.54 7.17
C TRP A 9 21.41 -4.93 7.60
N SER A 10 21.28 -5.17 8.90
CA SER A 10 20.76 -6.43 9.43
C SER A 10 19.27 -6.60 9.12
N LEU A 11 18.48 -5.53 9.23
CA LEU A 11 17.06 -5.54 8.87
C LEU A 11 16.85 -5.80 7.37
N LEU A 12 17.69 -5.20 6.50
CA LEU A 12 17.65 -5.47 5.06
C LEU A 12 17.97 -6.93 4.74
N LEU A 13 18.99 -7.52 5.37
CA LEU A 13 19.33 -8.93 5.14
C LEU A 13 18.18 -9.86 5.55
N ILE A 14 17.56 -9.61 6.71
CA ILE A 14 16.40 -10.37 7.19
C ILE A 14 15.22 -10.20 6.22
N LEU A 15 14.95 -8.98 5.74
CA LEU A 15 13.89 -8.71 4.77
C LEU A 15 14.07 -9.52 3.48
N VAL A 16 15.30 -9.62 2.96
CA VAL A 16 15.61 -10.42 1.78
C VAL A 16 15.30 -11.90 2.02
N ILE A 17 15.70 -12.45 3.17
CA ILE A 17 15.39 -13.85 3.52
C ILE A 17 13.88 -14.08 3.59
N VAL A 18 13.14 -13.18 4.26
CA VAL A 18 11.67 -13.27 4.34
C VAL A 18 11.03 -13.22 2.96
N LEU A 19 11.49 -12.33 2.07
CA LEU A 19 11.00 -12.24 0.69
C LEU A 19 11.26 -13.52 -0.11
N LEU A 20 12.39 -14.20 0.12
CA LEU A 20 12.70 -15.48 -0.53
C LEU A 20 11.83 -16.63 0.00
N LEU A 21 11.58 -16.67 1.31
CA LEU A 21 10.75 -17.73 1.93
C LEU A 21 9.28 -17.60 1.57
N PHE A 22 8.72 -16.39 1.67
CA PHE A 22 7.30 -16.15 1.42
C PHE A 22 7.00 -15.85 -0.05
N GLY A 23 8.01 -15.45 -0.82
CA GLY A 23 7.87 -14.95 -2.19
C GLY A 23 7.27 -13.54 -2.24
N THR A 24 7.66 -12.76 -3.25
CA THR A 24 7.17 -11.39 -3.46
C THR A 24 5.68 -11.32 -3.78
N LYS A 25 5.09 -12.39 -4.34
CA LYS A 25 3.66 -12.44 -4.68
C LYS A 25 2.74 -12.39 -3.45
N LYS A 26 3.04 -13.20 -2.40
CA LYS A 26 2.26 -13.18 -1.14
C LYS A 26 2.45 -11.85 -0.41
N LEU A 27 3.69 -11.35 -0.33
CA LEU A 27 3.97 -10.06 0.29
C LEU A 27 3.31 -8.89 -0.44
N ARG A 28 3.20 -8.92 -1.77
CA ARG A 28 2.48 -7.87 -2.52
C ARG A 28 0.98 -7.92 -2.29
N ASN A 29 0.39 -9.11 -2.25
CA ASN A 29 -1.05 -9.27 -2.02
C ASN A 29 -1.44 -8.77 -0.62
N LEU A 30 -0.73 -9.23 0.42
CA LEU A 30 -0.96 -8.78 1.79
C LEU A 30 -0.50 -7.34 2.04
N GLY A 31 0.60 -6.93 1.42
CA GLY A 31 1.16 -5.59 1.56
C GLY A 31 0.33 -4.51 0.87
N GLY A 32 -0.42 -4.84 -0.19
CA GLY A 32 -1.36 -3.91 -0.82
C GLY A 32 -2.51 -3.51 0.12
N ASP A 33 -3.12 -4.50 0.78
CA ASP A 33 -4.22 -4.29 1.72
C ASP A 33 -3.75 -3.53 2.98
N LEU A 34 -2.64 -4.00 3.57
CA LEU A 34 -2.03 -3.35 4.73
C LEU A 34 -1.50 -1.95 4.41
N GLY A 35 -0.88 -1.78 3.24
CA GLY A 35 -0.36 -0.50 2.78
C GLY A 35 -1.46 0.53 2.56
N SER A 36 -2.62 0.11 2.05
CA SER A 36 -3.79 0.98 1.87
C SER A 36 -4.36 1.44 3.21
N ALA A 37 -4.48 0.53 4.19
CA ALA A 37 -4.92 0.87 5.54
C ALA A 37 -3.95 1.83 6.26
N VAL A 38 -2.64 1.56 6.17
CA VAL A 38 -1.60 2.43 6.77
C VAL A 38 -1.53 3.79 6.07
N LYS A 39 -1.78 3.85 4.75
CA LYS A 39 -1.83 5.12 4.00
C LYS A 39 -2.97 6.01 4.48
N GLY A 40 -4.17 5.46 4.68
CA GLY A 40 -5.31 6.19 5.24
C GLY A 40 -5.04 6.67 6.66
N PHE A 41 -4.44 5.83 7.50
CA PHE A 41 -4.02 6.21 8.86
C PHE A 41 -3.00 7.36 8.85
N LYS A 42 -1.94 7.27 8.01
CA LYS A 42 -0.95 8.34 7.87
C LYS A 42 -1.58 9.63 7.37
N GLN A 43 -2.53 9.54 6.43
CA GLN A 43 -3.22 10.70 5.89
C GLN A 43 -4.07 11.38 6.96
N ALA A 44 -4.89 10.62 7.71
CA ALA A 44 -5.69 11.15 8.80
C ALA A 44 -4.85 11.79 9.92
N VAL A 45 -3.70 11.20 10.26
CA VAL A 45 -2.76 11.78 11.24
C VAL A 45 -2.12 13.06 10.71
N ASN A 46 -1.72 13.11 9.44
CA ASN A 46 -1.17 14.33 8.83
C ASN A 46 -2.24 15.42 8.61
N GLU A 47 -3.49 15.04 8.30
CA GLU A 47 -4.62 15.97 8.17
C GLU A 47 -5.04 16.52 9.53
N GLY A 48 -5.02 15.70 10.60
CA GLY A 48 -5.23 16.18 11.97
C GLY A 48 -4.15 17.16 12.45
N GLU A 49 -2.91 17.05 11.97
CA GLU A 49 -1.87 18.07 12.19
C GLU A 49 -2.00 19.29 11.26
N ALA A 50 -2.60 19.12 10.08
CA ALA A 50 -2.80 20.16 9.07
C ALA A 50 -4.17 20.88 9.17
N GLU A 51 -5.05 20.49 10.09
CA GLU A 51 -6.33 21.14 10.44
C GLU A 51 -6.13 22.50 11.14
N GLY A 52 -5.16 23.28 10.64
CA GLY A 52 -5.17 24.74 10.67
C GLY A 52 -5.50 25.35 9.30
N LYS A 53 -5.52 24.59 8.19
CA LYS A 53 -5.83 25.08 6.83
C LYS A 53 -6.50 23.99 5.97
N ALA A 54 -7.83 23.93 5.99
CA ALA A 54 -8.62 23.01 5.17
C ALA A 54 -8.62 23.42 3.68
N ASP A 55 -8.25 22.51 2.79
CA ASP A 55 -8.41 22.63 1.34
C ASP A 55 -9.19 21.40 0.80
N PRO A 56 -10.49 21.54 0.48
CA PRO A 56 -11.40 20.42 0.23
C PRO A 56 -11.19 19.71 -1.13
N ALA A 57 -10.21 20.12 -1.94
CA ALA A 57 -10.01 19.60 -3.29
C ALA A 57 -9.35 18.21 -3.38
N ARG A 58 -8.90 17.61 -2.26
CA ARG A 58 -8.04 16.41 -2.27
C ARG A 58 -8.76 15.09 -1.96
N LEU A 59 -9.98 15.13 -1.46
CA LEU A 59 -10.71 13.93 -1.02
C LEU A 59 -11.25 13.06 -2.18
N ASN A 60 -11.34 13.59 -3.40
CA ASN A 60 -11.97 12.88 -4.53
C ASN A 60 -11.04 11.89 -5.28
N LYS A 61 -9.73 11.88 -5.03
CA LYS A 61 -8.77 11.10 -5.86
C LYS A 61 -8.42 9.71 -5.33
N ALA A 62 -9.03 9.26 -4.22
CA ALA A 62 -8.66 8.00 -3.57
C ALA A 62 -9.49 6.77 -4.03
N GLU A 63 -10.60 6.96 -4.76
CA GLU A 63 -11.52 5.86 -5.12
C GLU A 63 -11.34 5.29 -6.55
N GLY A 64 -10.39 5.80 -7.35
CA GLY A 64 -10.40 5.56 -8.80
C GLY A 64 -9.47 4.51 -9.40
N GLN A 65 -8.61 3.80 -8.65
CA GLN A 65 -7.56 2.96 -9.27
C GLN A 65 -7.19 1.71 -8.46
N ALA A 66 -8.13 0.80 -8.26
CA ALA A 66 -7.82 -0.58 -7.84
C ALA A 66 -8.92 -1.54 -8.27
N GLY A 67 -9.05 -1.78 -9.59
CA GLY A 67 -10.04 -2.74 -10.05
C GLY A 67 -10.28 -2.77 -11.56
N GLU A 68 -9.25 -2.79 -12.40
CA GLU A 68 -9.46 -3.19 -13.79
C GLU A 68 -8.27 -4.03 -14.29
N GLN A 69 -8.35 -5.33 -14.07
CA GLN A 69 -7.61 -6.34 -14.85
C GLN A 69 -8.16 -7.75 -14.59
N LYS A 70 -9.29 -8.06 -15.24
CA LYS A 70 -9.57 -9.31 -15.98
C LYS A 70 -11.06 -9.40 -16.28
N THR A 71 -11.44 -9.16 -17.52
CA THR A 71 -12.35 -10.03 -18.31
C THR A 71 -12.13 -9.67 -19.77
N ALA A 72 -11.28 -10.43 -20.44
CA ALA A 72 -11.25 -10.53 -21.89
C ALA A 72 -11.64 -11.96 -22.23
N ASP A 73 -12.43 -12.11 -23.30
CA ASP A 73 -13.04 -13.33 -23.83
C ASP A 73 -14.29 -13.79 -23.03
N LYS A 74 -15.52 -13.76 -23.54
CA LYS A 74 -16.01 -14.07 -24.88
C LYS A 74 -17.51 -13.68 -25.00
N GLU A 75 -17.98 -13.42 -26.23
CA GLU A 75 -19.38 -13.58 -26.70
C GLU A 75 -20.36 -12.37 -26.73
N HIS A 76 -20.81 -12.08 -27.97
CA HIS A 76 -22.15 -11.64 -28.41
C HIS A 76 -22.60 -10.16 -28.31
N HIS A 77 -22.37 -9.42 -29.42
CA HIS A 77 -23.36 -8.59 -30.17
C HIS A 77 -22.59 -7.99 -31.36
N GLY A 78 -23.00 -8.08 -32.61
CA GLY A 78 -24.35 -7.98 -33.16
C GLY A 78 -24.40 -6.73 -34.04
N SER A 79 -24.62 -6.94 -35.34
CA SER A 79 -24.60 -6.00 -36.49
C SER A 79 -23.27 -5.95 -37.26
#